data_AF-A0A2T4APZ0-F1
#
_entry.id   AF-A0A2T4APZ0-F1
#
_cell.length_a   1.000
_cell.length_b   1.000
_cell.length_c   1.000
_cell.angle_alpha   90.00
_cell.angle_beta   90.00
_cell.angle_gamma   90.00
#
_symmetry.space_group_name_H-M   'P 1'
#
loop_
_entity.id
_entity.type
_entity.pdbx_description
1 polymer ?
#
loop_
_entity_poly.entity_id
_entity_poly.type
_entity_poly.pdbx_seq_one_letter_code
_entity_poly.pdbx_strand_id
1 'polypeptide(L)'
;MSCRNGIFHINQSQVQHTLKTLALCLLVYPIPVASYTYYRDTESCDLVGDGDIYGIGIRISIYIQSFTAIIGLLASGPEVLRPLRFGFNAVATAIVINFFKDINRNGFLYLEYWIIFAQLQFILWILNYISILMIIATTMKENEPPQDYQTSFLALIFLLMHGVRRDIKEEFWLRLNKSIDCKEMINFYVPVHMYTKKWYYFLRVSSVLAASTLLPATIFGVVLYFTLGFWVEFKKLNASKPQAESDALILSSRKSDLGYAILFLITLLPTTFSPTILYTMVGLFALISGIIWTEGTIRVNNIDLSGATISSSGQLISLIVTIFTSIPILWTIFLAFFTGGNPQPAENQQHVNTLAEEATNGTDLRHQERENQTVGPVMAGHLGIDADTIV
;
A
#
# COMPACT_ATOMS: atom_id res chain seq x y z
N MET A 1 -15.48 -24.74 -33.33
CA MET A 1 -14.29 -23.89 -33.09
C MET A 1 -14.23 -23.56 -31.61
N SER A 2 -13.39 -24.29 -30.87
CA SER A 2 -13.13 -24.02 -29.45
C SER A 2 -11.99 -23.02 -29.40
N CYS A 3 -12.29 -21.75 -29.12
CA CYS A 3 -11.25 -20.79 -28.77
C CYS A 3 -10.68 -21.23 -27.41
N ARG A 4 -9.61 -22.03 -27.45
CA ARG A 4 -8.73 -22.20 -26.30
C ARG A 4 -8.18 -20.81 -26.00
N ASN A 5 -8.76 -20.18 -24.99
CA ASN A 5 -8.21 -18.98 -24.36
C ASN A 5 -6.82 -19.37 -23.84
N GLY A 6 -5.79 -19.10 -24.65
CA GLY A 6 -4.41 -19.05 -24.20
C GLY A 6 -4.28 -17.84 -23.28
N ILE A 7 -4.84 -17.95 -22.08
CA ILE A 7 -4.65 -16.98 -21.01
C ILE A 7 -3.17 -17.05 -20.70
N PHE A 8 -2.44 -15.99 -21.05
CA PHE A 8 -1.06 -15.79 -20.63
C PHE A 8 -1.05 -15.82 -19.10
N HIS A 9 -0.67 -16.97 -18.52
CA HIS A 9 -0.35 -17.09 -17.11
C HIS A 9 0.98 -16.37 -16.87
N ILE A 10 0.89 -15.05 -16.76
CA ILE A 10 1.99 -14.26 -16.22
C ILE A 10 2.14 -14.71 -14.77
N ASN A 11 3.26 -15.35 -14.45
CA ASN A 11 3.56 -15.80 -13.10
C ASN A 11 3.63 -14.58 -12.16
N GLN A 12 2.57 -14.36 -11.37
CA GLN A 12 2.46 -13.19 -10.48
C GLN A 12 3.64 -13.09 -9.51
N SER A 13 4.17 -14.23 -9.04
CA SER A 13 5.34 -14.24 -8.16
C SER A 13 6.57 -13.62 -8.84
N GLN A 14 6.81 -13.96 -10.11
CA GLN A 14 7.94 -13.46 -10.88
C GLN A 14 7.80 -11.96 -11.17
N VAL A 15 6.59 -11.48 -11.44
CA VAL A 15 6.30 -10.04 -11.58
C VAL A 15 6.57 -9.31 -10.28
N GLN A 16 6.11 -9.84 -9.14
CA GLN A 16 6.36 -9.23 -7.83
C GLN A 16 7.85 -9.18 -7.48
N HIS A 17 8.60 -10.24 -7.74
CA HIS A 17 10.05 -10.24 -7.52
C HIS A 17 10.76 -9.22 -8.42
N THR A 18 10.39 -9.16 -9.70
CA THR A 18 10.98 -8.20 -10.64
C THR A 18 10.68 -6.76 -10.24
N LEU A 19 9.45 -6.47 -9.79
CA LEU A 19 9.06 -5.15 -9.28
C LEU A 19 9.83 -4.79 -8.01
N LYS A 20 10.00 -5.72 -7.07
CA LYS A 20 10.77 -5.49 -5.84
C LYS A 20 12.23 -5.16 -6.15
N THR A 21 12.86 -5.95 -7.02
CA THR A 21 14.26 -5.73 -7.42
C THR A 21 14.42 -4.43 -8.19
N LEU A 22 13.53 -4.12 -9.14
CA LEU A 22 13.56 -2.87 -9.88
C LEU A 22 13.39 -1.66 -8.95
N ALA A 23 12.41 -1.70 -8.03
CA ALA A 23 12.21 -0.64 -7.06
C ALA A 23 13.44 -0.44 -6.17
N LEU A 24 14.06 -1.53 -5.71
CA LEU A 24 15.30 -1.45 -4.92
C LEU A 24 16.46 -0.84 -5.74
N CYS A 25 16.64 -1.26 -6.99
CA CYS A 25 17.67 -0.70 -7.86
C CYS A 25 17.45 0.80 -8.14
N LEU A 26 16.21 1.23 -8.34
CA LEU A 26 15.85 2.62 -8.57
C LEU A 26 16.04 3.49 -7.31
N LEU A 27 15.86 2.92 -6.11
CA LEU A 27 16.11 3.61 -4.84
C LEU A 27 17.60 3.83 -4.54
N VAL A 28 18.49 3.00 -5.09
CA VAL A 28 19.95 3.09 -4.85
C VAL A 28 20.65 4.05 -5.83
N TYR A 29 19.97 4.44 -6.91
CA TYR A 29 20.53 5.27 -7.99
C TYR A 29 20.00 6.72 -8.09
N PRO A 30 19.64 7.44 -7.00
CA PRO A 30 19.28 8.84 -7.18
C PRO A 30 20.54 9.62 -7.55
N ILE A 31 20.62 10.04 -8.81
CA ILE A 31 21.51 11.13 -9.20
C ILE A 31 21.03 12.33 -8.40
N PRO A 32 21.86 12.90 -7.52
CA PRO A 32 21.43 13.99 -6.67
C PRO A 32 21.22 15.22 -7.55
N VAL A 33 19.98 15.48 -7.95
CA VAL A 33 19.60 16.83 -8.36
C VAL A 33 19.51 17.62 -7.05
N ALA A 34 20.31 18.67 -6.94
CA ALA A 34 20.25 19.55 -5.78
C ALA A 34 19.01 20.44 -5.93
N SER A 35 17.83 19.90 -5.69
CA SER A 35 16.61 20.66 -5.55
C SER A 35 16.29 20.82 -4.07
N TYR A 36 15.82 22.01 -3.73
CA TYR A 36 15.20 22.37 -2.45
C TYR A 36 14.38 23.61 -2.77
N THR A 37 13.43 23.96 -1.92
CA THR A 37 12.60 25.15 -2.14
C THR A 37 13.35 26.39 -1.67
N TYR A 38 13.45 27.41 -2.54
CA TYR A 38 14.13 28.67 -2.24
C TYR A 38 13.45 29.87 -2.92
N TYR A 39 13.71 31.08 -2.43
CA TYR A 39 13.29 32.31 -3.12
C TYR A 39 14.13 32.50 -4.37
N ARG A 40 13.48 32.77 -5.51
CA ARG A 40 14.18 32.99 -6.78
C ARG A 40 15.24 34.08 -6.64
N ASP A 41 14.86 35.21 -6.04
CA ASP A 41 15.72 36.36 -5.80
C ASP A 41 15.48 36.92 -4.39
N THR A 42 16.41 37.73 -3.85
CA THR A 42 16.24 38.37 -2.53
C THR A 42 15.15 39.43 -2.49
N GLU A 43 14.68 39.89 -3.65
CA GLU A 43 13.67 40.93 -3.78
C GLU A 43 12.31 40.37 -4.23
N SER A 44 12.26 39.13 -4.72
CA SER A 44 11.05 38.49 -5.21
C SER A 44 10.50 37.52 -4.16
N CYS A 45 9.18 37.54 -3.98
CA CYS A 45 8.48 36.54 -3.17
C CYS A 45 8.14 35.27 -3.96
N ASP A 46 8.75 35.08 -5.13
CA ASP A 46 8.54 33.92 -5.97
C ASP A 46 9.39 32.76 -5.44
N LEU A 47 8.74 31.64 -5.13
CA LEU A 47 9.41 30.43 -4.69
C LEU A 47 9.72 29.55 -5.89
N VAL A 48 10.96 29.07 -6.00
CA VAL A 48 11.31 27.94 -6.86
C VAL A 48 11.19 26.68 -6.03
N GLY A 49 10.33 25.76 -6.46
CA GLY A 49 10.01 24.55 -5.70
C GLY A 49 10.89 23.34 -6.03
N ASP A 50 10.90 22.39 -5.11
CA ASP A 50 11.58 21.11 -5.31
C ASP A 50 10.74 20.13 -6.16
N GLY A 51 11.22 19.90 -7.39
CA GLY A 51 10.63 18.94 -8.32
C GLY A 51 10.67 17.48 -7.87
N ASP A 52 11.64 17.09 -7.05
CA ASP A 52 11.86 15.72 -6.57
C ASP A 52 11.10 15.41 -5.28
N ILE A 53 10.41 16.40 -4.70
CA ILE A 53 9.51 16.22 -3.55
C ILE A 53 8.04 16.34 -4.00
N TYR A 54 7.71 17.36 -4.77
CA TYR A 54 6.32 17.63 -5.16
C TYR A 54 6.18 18.15 -6.59
N GLY A 55 7.13 17.83 -7.47
CA GLY A 55 7.02 18.06 -8.91
C GLY A 55 5.83 17.33 -9.53
N ILE A 56 5.49 17.72 -10.75
CA ILE A 56 4.27 17.27 -11.42
C ILE A 56 4.20 15.74 -11.57
N GLY A 57 5.32 15.07 -11.85
CA GLY A 57 5.36 13.61 -11.95
C GLY A 57 5.06 12.90 -10.64
N ILE A 58 5.55 13.44 -9.51
CA ILE A 58 5.26 12.89 -8.18
C ILE A 58 3.78 13.09 -7.82
N ARG A 59 3.24 14.29 -8.06
CA ARG A 59 1.82 14.57 -7.76
C ARG A 59 0.89 13.70 -8.59
N ILE A 60 1.11 13.62 -9.91
CA ILE A 60 0.33 12.76 -10.81
C ILE A 60 0.43 11.29 -10.37
N SER A 61 1.63 10.82 -10.04
CA SER A 61 1.86 9.47 -9.51
C SER A 61 0.98 9.18 -8.29
N ILE A 62 1.03 10.05 -7.27
CA ILE A 62 0.23 9.92 -6.05
C ILE A 62 -1.28 9.96 -6.36
N TYR A 63 -1.72 10.84 -7.26
CA TYR A 63 -3.14 10.97 -7.62
C TYR A 63 -3.65 9.74 -8.38
N ILE A 64 -2.91 9.24 -9.37
CA ILE A 64 -3.27 8.03 -10.14
C ILE A 64 -3.31 6.82 -9.20
N GLN A 65 -2.30 6.63 -8.37
CA GLN A 65 -2.28 5.50 -7.44
C GLN A 65 -3.46 5.61 -6.46
N SER A 66 -3.83 6.80 -6.00
CA SER A 66 -4.95 6.97 -5.06
C SER A 66 -6.29 6.66 -5.71
N PHE A 67 -6.48 7.16 -6.92
CA PHE A 67 -7.65 6.88 -7.72
C PHE A 67 -7.78 5.39 -8.01
N THR A 68 -6.66 4.74 -8.38
CA THR A 68 -6.60 3.29 -8.59
C THR A 68 -6.96 2.53 -7.31
N ALA A 69 -6.53 3.01 -6.15
CA ALA A 69 -6.83 2.37 -4.88
C ALA A 69 -8.33 2.42 -4.57
N ILE A 70 -8.97 3.56 -4.80
CA ILE A 70 -10.40 3.76 -4.58
C ILE A 70 -11.21 2.84 -5.51
N ILE A 71 -10.87 2.81 -6.80
CA ILE A 71 -11.58 1.94 -7.76
C ILE A 71 -11.31 0.46 -7.46
N GLY A 72 -10.06 0.10 -7.15
CA GLY A 72 -9.69 -1.26 -6.77
C GLY A 72 -10.47 -1.77 -5.56
N LEU A 73 -10.60 -0.93 -4.53
CA LEU A 73 -11.37 -1.25 -3.33
C LEU A 73 -12.85 -1.48 -3.65
N LEU A 74 -13.43 -0.64 -4.52
CA LEU A 74 -14.84 -0.74 -4.90
C LEU A 74 -15.14 -1.96 -5.78
N ALA A 75 -14.24 -2.30 -6.70
CA ALA A 75 -14.51 -3.30 -7.73
C ALA A 75 -14.06 -4.71 -7.37
N SER A 76 -12.91 -4.86 -6.73
CA SER A 76 -12.26 -6.16 -6.55
C SER A 76 -11.84 -6.45 -5.11
N GLY A 77 -12.20 -5.54 -4.19
CA GLY A 77 -11.85 -5.64 -2.80
C GLY A 77 -10.37 -5.31 -2.53
N PRO A 78 -9.97 -5.38 -1.25
CA PRO A 78 -8.70 -4.82 -0.79
C PRO A 78 -7.47 -5.70 -1.07
N GLU A 79 -7.65 -6.98 -1.42
CA GLU A 79 -6.52 -7.86 -1.76
C GLU A 79 -5.77 -7.39 -3.02
N VAL A 80 -6.53 -6.88 -3.99
CA VAL A 80 -5.99 -6.31 -5.24
C VAL A 80 -5.10 -5.09 -5.00
N LEU A 81 -5.19 -4.45 -3.83
CA LEU A 81 -4.39 -3.27 -3.49
C LEU A 81 -2.96 -3.58 -3.03
N ARG A 82 -2.56 -4.85 -2.91
CA ARG A 82 -1.21 -5.23 -2.43
C ARG A 82 -0.08 -4.62 -3.29
N PRO A 83 -0.09 -4.72 -4.64
CA PRO A 83 0.97 -4.11 -5.46
C PRO A 83 0.98 -2.58 -5.36
N LEU A 84 -0.21 -1.97 -5.27
CA LEU A 84 -0.37 -0.53 -5.16
C LEU A 84 0.22 0.03 -3.86
N ARG A 85 -0.01 -0.67 -2.74
CA ARG A 85 0.58 -0.32 -1.44
C ARG A 85 2.11 -0.31 -1.50
N PHE A 86 2.69 -1.29 -2.18
CA PHE A 86 4.13 -1.33 -2.39
C PHE A 86 4.63 -0.11 -3.19
N GLY A 87 3.97 0.22 -4.30
CA GLY A 87 4.29 1.40 -5.10
C GLY A 87 4.18 2.70 -4.31
N PHE A 88 3.11 2.86 -3.54
CA PHE A 88 2.91 4.02 -2.68
C PHE A 88 4.00 4.18 -1.64
N ASN A 89 4.32 3.09 -0.95
CA ASN A 89 5.37 3.12 0.07
C ASN A 89 6.73 3.43 -0.54
N ALA A 90 7.05 2.89 -1.72
CA ALA A 90 8.29 3.19 -2.42
C ALA A 90 8.38 4.68 -2.77
N VAL A 91 7.33 5.26 -3.36
CA VAL A 91 7.27 6.69 -3.70
C VAL A 91 7.33 7.56 -2.44
N ALA A 92 6.54 7.24 -1.42
CA ALA A 92 6.54 7.95 -0.14
C ALA A 92 7.92 7.91 0.53
N THR A 93 8.60 6.76 0.51
CA THR A 93 9.95 6.61 1.04
C THR A 93 10.92 7.50 0.30
N ALA A 94 10.88 7.51 -1.03
CA ALA A 94 11.75 8.35 -1.85
C ALA A 94 11.56 9.84 -1.53
N ILE A 95 10.31 10.31 -1.43
CA ILE A 95 9.98 11.69 -1.06
C ILE A 95 10.53 12.03 0.33
N VAL A 96 10.34 11.14 1.31
CA VAL A 96 10.83 11.34 2.68
C VAL A 96 12.36 11.37 2.73
N ILE A 97 13.05 10.49 1.99
CA ILE A 97 14.51 10.49 1.90
C ILE A 97 15.01 11.79 1.28
N ASN A 98 14.41 12.26 0.19
CA ASN A 98 14.77 13.52 -0.45
C ASN A 98 14.56 14.70 0.53
N PHE A 99 13.38 14.76 1.17
CA PHE A 99 13.10 15.76 2.20
C PHE A 99 14.16 15.80 3.31
N PHE A 100 14.57 14.63 3.83
CA PHE A 100 15.60 14.56 4.87
C PHE A 100 16.98 15.03 4.41
N LYS A 101 17.34 14.74 3.16
CA LYS A 101 18.62 15.14 2.58
C LYS A 101 18.75 16.65 2.52
N ASP A 102 17.64 17.37 2.31
CA ASP A 102 17.62 18.82 2.13
C ASP A 102 17.40 19.62 3.42
N ILE A 103 17.17 18.95 4.57
CA ILE A 103 17.06 19.61 5.90
C ILE A 103 18.23 20.56 6.19
N ASN A 104 19.44 20.22 5.76
CA ASN A 104 20.63 21.01 6.06
C ASN A 104 20.80 22.25 5.14
N ARG A 105 19.96 22.43 4.12
CA ARG A 105 20.15 23.44 3.06
C ARG A 105 19.47 24.78 3.29
N ASN A 106 18.95 25.04 4.49
CA ASN A 106 18.25 26.29 4.84
C ASN A 106 17.04 26.62 3.93
N GLY A 107 16.44 25.62 3.28
CA GLY A 107 15.25 25.80 2.43
C GLY A 107 13.94 25.97 3.22
N PHE A 108 12.81 26.02 2.50
CA PHE A 108 11.46 26.11 3.08
C PHE A 108 10.95 24.79 3.66
N LEU A 109 11.69 24.23 4.61
CA LEU A 109 11.46 22.90 5.17
C LEU A 109 10.01 22.68 5.63
N TYR A 110 9.40 23.69 6.26
CA TYR A 110 8.03 23.53 6.77
C TYR A 110 6.98 23.58 5.66
N LEU A 111 7.21 24.37 4.60
CA LEU A 111 6.34 24.40 3.42
C LEU A 111 6.38 23.06 2.70
N GLU A 112 7.59 22.55 2.48
CA GLU A 112 7.80 21.21 1.91
C GLU A 112 7.17 20.13 2.78
N TYR A 113 7.41 20.19 4.10
CA TYR A 113 6.80 19.27 5.05
C TYR A 113 5.28 19.31 4.99
N TRP A 114 4.67 20.49 4.90
CA TRP A 114 3.23 20.64 4.78
C TRP A 114 2.70 20.03 3.47
N ILE A 115 3.40 20.26 2.36
CA ILE A 115 3.03 19.67 1.07
C ILE A 115 3.14 18.14 1.14
N ILE A 116 4.25 17.61 1.67
CA ILE A 116 4.44 16.17 1.87
C ILE A 116 3.38 15.62 2.81
N PHE A 117 3.05 16.30 3.90
CA PHE A 117 2.01 15.89 4.83
C PHE A 117 0.63 15.87 4.16
N ALA A 118 0.27 16.93 3.42
CA ALA A 118 -0.99 17.03 2.70
C ALA A 118 -1.12 15.94 1.63
N GLN A 119 -0.03 15.59 0.94
CA GLN A 119 0.01 14.52 -0.05
C GLN A 119 0.01 13.13 0.60
N LEU A 120 0.97 12.83 1.48
CA LEU A 120 1.24 11.47 1.97
C LEU A 120 0.38 11.06 3.16
N GLN A 121 0.11 11.96 4.11
CA GLN A 121 -0.52 11.56 5.37
C GLN A 121 -1.91 10.98 5.14
N PHE A 122 -2.74 11.63 4.32
CA PHE A 122 -4.11 11.20 4.11
C PHE A 122 -4.18 9.88 3.33
N ILE A 123 -3.36 9.75 2.30
CA ILE A 123 -3.36 8.57 1.43
C ILE A 123 -2.78 7.36 2.16
N LEU A 124 -1.66 7.53 2.85
CA LEU A 124 -1.07 6.46 3.66
C LEU A 124 -1.97 6.07 4.83
N TRP A 125 -2.67 7.03 5.46
CA TRP A 125 -3.58 6.70 6.55
C TRP A 125 -4.73 5.81 6.08
N ILE A 126 -5.34 6.12 4.93
CA ILE A 126 -6.44 5.31 4.37
C ILE A 126 -5.95 3.94 3.93
N LEU A 127 -4.85 3.86 3.19
CA LEU A 127 -4.33 2.57 2.71
C LEU A 127 -3.89 1.66 3.86
N ASN A 128 -3.27 2.24 4.90
CA ASN A 128 -2.87 1.48 6.08
C ASN A 128 -4.05 1.10 6.97
N TYR A 129 -5.03 1.99 7.13
CA TYR A 129 -6.21 1.70 7.93
C TYR A 129 -7.05 0.59 7.31
N ILE A 130 -7.27 0.61 5.98
CA ILE A 130 -7.91 -0.48 5.24
C ILE A 130 -7.13 -1.78 5.43
N SER A 131 -5.79 -1.72 5.37
CA SER A 131 -4.94 -2.90 5.56
C SER A 131 -5.08 -3.49 6.96
N ILE A 132 -5.09 -2.67 8.01
CA ILE A 132 -5.26 -3.12 9.40
C ILE A 132 -6.62 -3.80 9.59
N LEU A 133 -7.68 -3.20 9.05
CA LEU A 133 -9.02 -3.77 9.15
C LEU A 133 -9.14 -5.09 8.40
N MET A 134 -8.47 -5.21 7.25
CA MET A 134 -8.41 -6.46 6.50
C MET A 134 -7.60 -7.54 7.20
N ILE A 135 -6.50 -7.17 7.83
CA ILE A 135 -5.73 -8.08 8.70
C ILE A 135 -6.66 -8.58 9.80
N ILE A 136 -7.38 -7.70 10.48
CA ILE A 136 -8.33 -8.12 11.53
C ILE A 136 -9.39 -9.06 10.94
N ALA A 137 -9.96 -8.76 9.77
CA ALA A 137 -10.98 -9.61 9.16
C ALA A 137 -10.45 -10.99 8.70
N THR A 138 -9.24 -11.04 8.15
CA THR A 138 -8.60 -12.28 7.61
C THR A 138 -8.03 -13.15 8.71
N THR A 139 -7.32 -12.57 9.69
CA THR A 139 -6.80 -13.31 10.86
C THR A 139 -7.93 -13.96 11.68
N MET A 140 -9.14 -13.43 11.57
CA MET A 140 -10.34 -14.00 12.18
C MET A 140 -10.93 -15.16 11.38
N LYS A 141 -10.69 -15.21 10.07
CA LYS A 141 -11.27 -16.21 9.17
C LYS A 141 -10.32 -17.37 8.90
N GLU A 142 -9.03 -17.11 8.81
CA GLU A 142 -7.99 -18.07 8.47
C GLU A 142 -6.98 -18.16 9.63
N ASN A 143 -6.60 -19.37 10.02
CA ASN A 143 -5.67 -19.61 11.14
C ASN A 143 -4.21 -19.25 10.79
N GLU A 144 -3.97 -18.54 9.69
CA GLU A 144 -2.63 -18.17 9.24
C GLU A 144 -2.38 -16.67 9.44
N PRO A 145 -1.26 -16.29 10.06
CA PRO A 145 -0.91 -14.89 10.23
C PRO A 145 -0.61 -14.28 8.85
N PRO A 146 -1.22 -13.14 8.48
CA PRO A 146 -0.96 -12.52 7.18
C PRO A 146 0.52 -12.13 7.05
N GLN A 147 1.24 -12.67 6.07
CA GLN A 147 2.70 -12.57 5.96
C GLN A 147 3.23 -11.16 5.56
N ASP A 148 2.39 -10.19 5.22
CA ASP A 148 2.81 -8.87 4.69
C ASP A 148 2.43 -7.68 5.57
N TYR A 149 3.17 -7.45 6.64
CA TYR A 149 2.97 -6.32 7.57
C TYR A 149 3.77 -5.04 7.25
N GLN A 150 4.38 -4.91 6.06
CA GLN A 150 5.40 -3.89 5.82
C GLN A 150 4.90 -2.44 5.75
N THR A 151 3.59 -2.18 5.81
CA THR A 151 3.05 -0.84 5.53
C THR A 151 3.03 0.12 6.73
N SER A 152 3.23 -0.38 7.97
CA SER A 152 3.16 0.43 9.21
C SER A 152 4.42 1.26 9.51
N PHE A 153 5.56 0.94 8.91
CA PHE A 153 6.87 1.48 9.34
C PHE A 153 7.12 2.92 8.87
N LEU A 154 6.71 3.27 7.65
CA LEU A 154 6.89 4.62 7.09
C LEU A 154 6.02 5.67 7.77
N ALA A 155 4.76 5.34 8.05
CA ALA A 155 3.87 6.22 8.82
C ALA A 155 4.41 6.43 10.24
N LEU A 156 4.98 5.40 10.85
CA LEU A 156 5.63 5.49 12.16
C LEU A 156 6.88 6.39 12.09
N ILE A 157 7.77 6.22 11.11
CA ILE A 157 8.95 7.08 10.93
C ILE A 157 8.52 8.54 10.73
N PHE A 158 7.53 8.79 9.88
CA PHE A 158 7.05 10.14 9.60
C PHE A 158 6.42 10.82 10.84
N LEU A 159 5.69 10.07 11.66
CA LEU A 159 5.11 10.58 12.90
C LEU A 159 6.15 10.76 14.01
N LEU A 160 7.16 9.88 14.07
CA LEU A 160 8.29 10.03 15.00
C LEU A 160 9.13 11.26 14.67
N MET A 161 9.25 11.67 13.39
CA MET A 161 9.94 12.92 13.01
C MET A 161 9.39 14.15 13.72
N HIS A 162 8.08 14.21 13.99
CA HIS A 162 7.49 15.34 14.70
C HIS A 162 8.04 15.48 16.13
N GLY A 163 8.52 14.39 16.74
CA GLY A 163 9.06 14.36 18.10
C GLY A 163 10.56 14.59 18.23
N VAL A 164 11.36 14.29 17.20
CA VAL A 164 12.78 13.91 17.43
C VAL A 164 13.77 15.07 17.64
N ARG A 165 13.51 16.32 17.24
CA ARG A 165 14.46 17.42 17.56
C ARG A 165 13.79 18.73 17.99
N ARG A 166 13.96 19.06 19.27
CA ARG A 166 13.62 20.36 19.86
C ARG A 166 14.53 21.48 19.32
N ASP A 167 15.80 21.17 19.10
CA ASP A 167 16.82 22.18 18.76
C ASP A 167 16.67 22.68 17.31
N ILE A 168 16.35 21.78 16.37
CA ILE A 168 16.02 22.16 14.98
C ILE A 168 14.78 23.06 14.95
N LYS A 169 13.80 22.84 15.85
CA LYS A 169 12.58 23.65 15.89
C LYS A 169 12.90 25.08 16.31
N GLU A 170 13.64 25.29 17.41
CA GLU A 170 13.94 26.64 17.89
C GLU A 170 14.81 27.42 16.91
N GLU A 171 15.86 26.80 16.36
CA GLU A 171 16.70 27.44 15.36
C GLU A 171 15.95 27.77 14.06
N PHE A 172 15.03 26.90 13.65
CA PHE A 172 14.13 27.12 12.53
C PHE A 172 13.17 28.31 12.77
N TRP A 173 12.49 28.35 13.92
CA TRP A 173 11.58 29.46 14.27
C TRP A 173 12.32 30.80 14.39
N LEU A 174 13.56 30.79 14.88
CA LEU A 174 14.40 31.98 14.96
C LEU A 174 14.85 32.49 13.59
N ARG A 175 15.15 31.59 12.64
CA ARG A 175 15.50 31.95 11.25
C ARG A 175 14.30 32.47 10.46
N LEU A 176 13.11 31.92 10.69
CA LEU A 176 11.86 32.37 10.08
C LEU A 176 11.46 33.79 10.46
N ASN A 177 11.79 34.26 11.66
CA ASN A 177 11.47 35.61 12.09
C ASN A 177 12.33 36.70 11.40
N LYS A 178 13.29 36.29 10.55
CA LYS A 178 14.23 37.19 9.87
C LYS A 178 13.97 37.39 8.38
N SER A 179 13.18 36.56 7.70
CA SER A 179 12.93 36.74 6.26
C SER A 179 11.80 37.76 6.05
N ILE A 180 12.17 38.88 5.42
CA ILE A 180 11.49 39.65 4.34
C ILE A 180 9.95 39.58 4.33
N ASP A 181 9.26 40.71 4.08
CA ASP A 181 7.80 40.91 4.00
C ASP A 181 6.97 39.91 3.13
N CYS A 182 7.61 38.93 2.50
CA CYS A 182 6.97 37.80 1.87
C CYS A 182 6.24 36.96 2.92
N LYS A 183 4.97 36.66 2.64
CA LYS A 183 4.11 35.91 3.57
C LYS A 183 3.72 34.58 2.97
N GLU A 184 4.49 33.56 3.30
CA GLU A 184 4.22 32.17 2.94
C GLU A 184 2.88 31.74 3.57
N MET A 185 2.06 31.11 2.74
CA MET A 185 0.72 30.66 3.12
C MET A 185 0.61 29.15 2.93
N ILE A 186 -0.23 28.54 3.72
CA ILE A 186 -0.66 27.15 3.54
C ILE A 186 -2.13 27.17 3.17
N ASN A 187 -2.54 26.28 2.28
CA ASN A 187 -3.96 26.12 1.98
C ASN A 187 -4.55 24.99 2.84
N PHE A 188 -5.46 25.36 3.74
CA PHE A 188 -6.30 24.41 4.49
C PHE A 188 -7.76 24.75 4.18
N TYR A 189 -8.13 24.54 2.91
CA TYR A 189 -9.32 25.09 2.23
C TYR A 189 -9.39 26.62 2.13
N VAL A 190 -8.77 27.32 3.08
CA VAL A 190 -8.55 28.76 3.08
C VAL A 190 -7.04 28.99 3.21
N PRO A 191 -6.47 29.97 2.48
CA PRO A 191 -5.08 30.35 2.68
C PRO A 191 -4.89 30.92 4.09
N VAL A 192 -3.97 30.33 4.85
CA VAL A 192 -3.59 30.76 6.19
C VAL A 192 -2.11 31.06 6.18
N HIS A 193 -1.72 32.19 6.77
CA HIS A 193 -0.30 32.48 6.95
C HIS A 193 0.36 31.41 7.80
N MET A 194 1.41 30.81 7.25
CA MET A 194 2.13 29.70 7.86
C MET A 194 2.65 30.04 9.26
N TYR A 195 2.96 31.31 9.50
CA TYR A 195 3.51 31.84 10.74
C TYR A 195 2.47 32.39 11.72
N THR A 196 1.18 32.18 11.45
CA THR A 196 0.16 32.58 12.42
C THR A 196 0.37 31.80 13.71
N LYS A 197 0.54 32.49 14.85
CA LYS A 197 0.70 31.84 16.18
C LYS A 197 -0.36 30.74 16.43
N LYS A 198 -1.59 30.98 15.98
CA LYS A 198 -2.70 30.00 16.07
C LYS A 198 -2.38 28.69 15.36
N TRP A 199 -1.75 28.75 14.19
CA TRP A 199 -1.38 27.56 13.42
C TRP A 199 -0.28 26.77 14.12
N TYR A 200 0.74 27.45 14.66
CA TYR A 200 1.75 26.81 15.50
C TYR A 200 1.13 26.04 16.69
N TYR A 201 0.20 26.68 17.42
CA TYR A 201 -0.50 26.01 18.52
C TYR A 201 -1.33 24.83 18.03
N PHE A 202 -2.04 24.98 16.92
CA PHE A 202 -2.80 23.90 16.30
C PHE A 202 -1.92 22.69 15.98
N LEU A 203 -0.80 22.88 15.28
CA LEU A 203 0.13 21.79 14.96
C LEU A 203 0.71 21.14 16.21
N ARG A 204 1.05 21.96 17.22
CA ARG A 204 1.58 21.44 18.48
C ARG A 204 0.55 20.55 19.17
N VAL A 205 -0.69 21.01 19.30
CA VAL A 205 -1.80 20.22 19.87
C VAL A 205 -2.05 18.97 19.02
N SER A 206 -2.13 19.10 17.70
CA SER A 206 -2.32 17.98 16.78
C SER A 206 -1.21 16.95 16.86
N SER A 207 0.06 17.38 17.03
CA SER A 207 1.19 16.46 17.20
C SER A 207 1.13 15.71 18.54
N VAL A 208 0.70 16.38 19.62
CA VAL A 208 0.51 15.75 20.93
C VAL A 208 -0.66 14.76 20.88
N LEU A 209 -1.78 15.16 20.28
CA LEU A 209 -2.94 14.29 20.07
C LEU A 209 -2.55 13.08 19.23
N ALA A 210 -1.87 13.28 18.09
CA ALA A 210 -1.38 12.22 17.23
C ALA A 210 -0.42 11.28 17.98
N ALA A 211 0.54 11.80 18.74
CA ALA A 211 1.43 10.96 19.55
C ALA A 211 0.65 10.19 20.62
N SER A 212 -0.30 10.84 21.29
CA SER A 212 -1.13 10.23 22.34
C SER A 212 -2.12 9.19 21.83
N THR A 213 -2.50 9.23 20.56
CA THR A 213 -3.36 8.20 19.93
C THR A 213 -2.51 7.11 19.28
N LEU A 214 -1.45 7.49 18.56
CA LEU A 214 -0.60 6.56 17.83
C LEU A 214 0.20 5.66 18.76
N LEU A 215 0.73 6.18 19.88
CA LEU A 215 1.52 5.37 20.79
C LEU A 215 0.66 4.25 21.43
N PRO A 216 -0.52 4.52 22.03
CA PRO A 216 -1.42 3.46 22.49
C PRO A 216 -1.91 2.56 21.36
N ALA A 217 -2.23 3.10 20.18
CA ALA A 217 -2.63 2.28 19.04
C ALA A 217 -1.52 1.33 18.58
N THR A 218 -0.26 1.77 18.60
CA THR A 218 0.90 0.96 18.26
C THR A 218 1.15 -0.08 19.34
N ILE A 219 1.10 0.29 20.62
CA ILE A 219 1.22 -0.65 21.74
C ILE A 219 0.10 -1.69 21.66
N PHE A 220 -1.13 -1.26 21.46
CA PHE A 220 -2.29 -2.13 21.28
C PHE A 220 -2.11 -3.06 20.09
N GLY A 221 -1.67 -2.54 18.94
CA GLY A 221 -1.40 -3.34 17.75
C GLY A 221 -0.29 -4.39 17.96
N VAL A 222 0.78 -4.02 18.67
CA VAL A 222 1.87 -4.94 19.04
C VAL A 222 1.36 -6.01 20.02
N VAL A 223 0.63 -5.63 21.06
CA VAL A 223 0.02 -6.57 22.02
C VAL A 223 -0.96 -7.50 21.31
N LEU A 224 -1.79 -6.97 20.42
CA LEU A 224 -2.73 -7.75 19.63
C LEU A 224 -1.98 -8.73 18.72
N TYR A 225 -0.92 -8.28 18.03
CA TYR A 225 -0.08 -9.14 17.20
C TYR A 225 0.53 -10.29 18.01
N PHE A 226 1.12 -10.00 19.17
CA PHE A 226 1.71 -11.04 20.02
C PHE A 226 0.66 -11.98 20.62
N THR A 227 -0.50 -11.47 21.06
CA THR A 227 -1.56 -12.31 21.63
C THR A 227 -2.21 -13.21 20.59
N LEU A 228 -2.47 -12.69 19.37
CA LEU A 228 -2.96 -13.48 18.25
C LEU A 228 -1.93 -14.51 17.78
N GLY A 229 -0.66 -14.11 17.62
CA GLY A 229 0.43 -15.04 17.25
C GLY A 229 0.60 -16.16 18.27
N PHE A 230 0.58 -15.84 19.57
CA PHE A 230 0.63 -16.83 20.64
C PHE A 230 -0.58 -17.77 20.62
N TRP A 231 -1.78 -17.23 20.37
CA TRP A 231 -3.01 -18.03 20.29
C TRP A 231 -2.99 -19.02 19.12
N VAL A 232 -2.48 -18.60 17.96
CA VAL A 232 -2.31 -19.48 16.79
C VAL A 232 -1.33 -20.62 17.08
N GLU A 233 -0.17 -20.32 17.65
CA GLU A 233 0.80 -21.37 18.02
C GLU A 233 0.27 -22.29 19.12
N PHE A 234 -0.46 -21.75 20.10
CA PHE A 234 -1.11 -22.56 21.13
C PHE A 234 -2.15 -23.53 20.55
N LYS A 235 -2.94 -23.10 19.56
CA LYS A 235 -3.85 -23.98 18.82
C LYS A 235 -3.10 -25.08 18.08
N LYS A 236 -1.98 -24.78 17.42
CA LYS A 236 -1.16 -25.79 16.73
C LYS A 236 -0.62 -26.84 17.71
N LEU A 237 -0.14 -26.41 18.87
CA LEU A 237 0.33 -27.31 19.93
C LEU A 237 -0.81 -28.20 20.44
N ASN A 238 -2.01 -27.66 20.65
CA ASN A 238 -3.15 -28.46 21.09
C ASN A 238 -3.69 -29.40 20.00
N ALA A 239 -3.63 -29.03 18.73
CA ALA A 239 -4.02 -29.89 17.62
C ALA A 239 -3.10 -31.12 17.49
N SER A 240 -1.88 -31.07 18.01
CA SER A 240 -0.95 -32.21 18.05
C SER A 240 -1.21 -33.20 19.18
N LYS A 241 -2.10 -32.89 20.14
CA LYS A 241 -2.43 -33.81 21.24
C LYS A 241 -3.39 -34.92 20.78
N PRO A 242 -3.20 -36.16 21.25
CA PRO A 242 -4.03 -37.29 20.86
C PRO A 242 -5.50 -37.09 21.25
N GLN A 243 -6.38 -37.50 20.33
CA GLN A 243 -7.84 -37.26 20.28
C GLN A 243 -8.64 -37.77 21.49
N ALA A 244 -8.03 -38.55 22.39
CA ALA A 244 -8.67 -39.02 23.62
C ALA A 244 -8.72 -37.98 24.76
N GLU A 245 -7.91 -36.91 24.70
CA GLU A 245 -7.89 -35.84 25.71
C GLU A 245 -8.67 -34.58 25.28
N SER A 246 -9.09 -34.49 23.99
CA SER A 246 -9.74 -33.29 23.43
C SER A 246 -11.17 -33.08 23.94
N ASP A 247 -11.90 -34.15 24.23
CA ASP A 247 -13.32 -34.05 24.57
C ASP A 247 -13.56 -33.47 25.97
N ALA A 248 -12.59 -33.60 26.89
CA ALA A 248 -12.63 -32.98 28.21
C ALA A 248 -12.32 -31.47 28.17
N LEU A 249 -11.55 -31.01 27.18
CA LEU A 249 -11.12 -29.61 27.05
C LEU A 249 -12.21 -28.72 26.39
N ILE A 250 -13.06 -29.31 25.55
CA ILE A 250 -14.17 -28.60 24.88
C ILE A 250 -15.19 -28.04 25.89
N LEU A 251 -15.32 -28.65 27.08
CA LEU A 251 -16.24 -28.16 28.11
C LEU A 251 -15.68 -26.95 28.91
N SER A 252 -14.36 -26.74 28.96
CA SER A 252 -13.76 -25.62 29.70
C SER A 252 -13.50 -24.38 28.84
N SER A 253 -13.53 -24.51 27.51
CA SER A 253 -13.32 -23.39 26.57
C SER A 253 -14.51 -22.43 26.45
N ARG A 254 -15.58 -22.64 27.23
CA ARG A 254 -16.81 -21.82 27.23
C ARG A 254 -16.67 -20.47 27.99
N LYS A 255 -15.46 -20.06 28.39
CA LYS A 255 -15.23 -18.85 29.21
C LYS A 255 -14.58 -17.66 28.49
N SER A 256 -14.39 -17.70 27.17
CA SER A 256 -13.91 -16.51 26.43
C SER A 256 -15.03 -15.64 25.85
N ASP A 257 -16.21 -15.63 26.48
CA ASP A 257 -17.35 -14.77 26.08
C ASP A 257 -16.97 -13.28 26.06
N LEU A 258 -15.98 -12.86 26.86
CA LEU A 258 -15.46 -11.50 26.83
C LEU A 258 -14.72 -11.16 25.53
N GLY A 259 -13.99 -12.13 24.96
CA GLY A 259 -13.31 -11.96 23.68
C GLY A 259 -14.32 -11.82 22.54
N TYR A 260 -15.36 -12.64 22.54
CA TYR A 260 -16.45 -12.54 21.58
C TYR A 260 -17.30 -11.28 21.78
N ALA A 261 -17.49 -10.79 23.00
CA ALA A 261 -18.25 -9.57 23.27
C ALA A 261 -17.52 -8.29 22.84
N ILE A 262 -16.20 -8.18 23.12
CA ILE A 262 -15.38 -7.06 22.63
C ILE A 262 -15.33 -7.06 21.09
N LEU A 263 -15.18 -8.24 20.51
CA LEU A 263 -15.20 -8.44 19.06
C LEU A 263 -16.56 -8.08 18.45
N PHE A 264 -17.66 -8.51 19.08
CA PHE A 264 -19.03 -8.20 18.67
C PHE A 264 -19.27 -6.69 18.68
N LEU A 265 -18.79 -5.99 19.71
CA LEU A 265 -18.88 -4.53 19.83
C LEU A 265 -18.11 -3.79 18.71
N ILE A 266 -16.93 -4.30 18.32
CA ILE A 266 -16.13 -3.77 17.20
C ILE A 266 -16.84 -4.01 15.86
N THR A 267 -17.47 -5.19 15.69
CA THR A 267 -18.23 -5.52 14.46
C THR A 267 -19.60 -4.86 14.37
N LEU A 268 -20.15 -4.35 15.48
CA LEU A 268 -21.48 -3.70 15.51
C LEU A 268 -21.44 -2.25 15.03
N LEU A 269 -20.27 -1.61 15.06
CA LEU A 269 -20.13 -0.19 14.73
C LEU A 269 -20.39 0.18 13.24
N PRO A 270 -20.45 -0.76 12.26
CA PRO A 270 -20.92 -0.46 10.92
C PRO A 270 -21.94 -1.49 10.38
N THR A 271 -23.01 -1.83 11.11
CA THR A 271 -24.03 -2.76 10.60
C THR A 271 -25.03 -2.12 9.63
N THR A 272 -25.12 -0.80 9.57
CA THR A 272 -26.07 -0.08 8.69
C THR A 272 -25.48 0.36 7.35
N PHE A 273 -24.16 0.42 7.22
CA PHE A 273 -23.47 0.71 5.96
C PHE A 273 -22.41 -0.35 5.72
N SER A 274 -22.33 -0.88 4.49
CA SER A 274 -21.20 -1.72 4.09
C SER A 274 -19.90 -0.97 4.46
N PRO A 275 -19.07 -1.50 5.36
CA PRO A 275 -17.89 -0.78 5.85
C PRO A 275 -16.98 -0.34 4.69
N THR A 276 -16.96 -1.12 3.60
CA THR A 276 -16.31 -0.78 2.33
C THR A 276 -16.76 0.56 1.75
N ILE A 277 -18.06 0.86 1.75
CA ILE A 277 -18.61 2.13 1.23
C ILE A 277 -18.13 3.28 2.10
N LEU A 278 -18.23 3.16 3.43
CA LEU A 278 -17.77 4.19 4.35
C LEU A 278 -16.28 4.47 4.18
N TYR A 279 -15.45 3.43 4.09
CA TYR A 279 -14.00 3.58 3.88
C TYR A 279 -13.67 4.18 2.53
N THR A 280 -14.42 3.83 1.49
CA THR A 280 -14.28 4.46 0.17
C THR A 280 -14.63 5.94 0.23
N MET A 281 -15.72 6.32 0.90
CA MET A 281 -16.14 7.71 1.03
C MET A 281 -15.11 8.54 1.81
N VAL A 282 -14.63 8.03 2.95
CA VAL A 282 -13.54 8.66 3.71
C VAL A 282 -12.27 8.73 2.86
N GLY A 283 -11.97 7.65 2.13
CA GLY A 283 -10.89 7.54 1.15
C GLY A 283 -10.87 8.66 0.13
N LEU A 284 -12.02 8.82 -0.55
CA LEU A 284 -12.25 9.81 -1.58
C LEU A 284 -12.19 11.23 -1.02
N PHE A 285 -12.84 11.48 0.12
CA PHE A 285 -12.82 12.78 0.77
C PHE A 285 -11.38 13.23 1.08
N ALA A 286 -10.58 12.32 1.63
CA ALA A 286 -9.20 12.61 1.98
C ALA A 286 -8.31 12.81 0.76
N LEU A 287 -8.50 12.04 -0.32
CA LEU A 287 -7.81 12.24 -1.59
C LEU A 287 -8.11 13.65 -2.14
N ILE A 288 -9.38 14.00 -2.24
CA ILE A 288 -9.81 15.32 -2.74
C ILE A 288 -9.23 16.43 -1.87
N SER A 289 -9.27 16.26 -0.55
CA SER A 289 -8.73 17.23 0.40
C SER A 289 -7.22 17.39 0.26
N GLY A 290 -6.47 16.29 0.14
CA GLY A 290 -5.02 16.32 -0.08
C GLY A 290 -4.64 17.04 -1.37
N ILE A 291 -5.38 16.81 -2.47
CA ILE A 291 -5.21 17.55 -3.74
C ILE A 291 -5.48 19.04 -3.53
N ILE A 292 -6.61 19.41 -2.93
CA ILE A 292 -6.98 20.82 -2.70
C ILE A 292 -5.94 21.54 -1.85
N TRP A 293 -5.44 20.90 -0.80
CA TRP A 293 -4.45 21.50 0.09
C TRP A 293 -3.09 21.63 -0.60
N THR A 294 -2.67 20.60 -1.34
CA THR A 294 -1.41 20.60 -2.08
C THR A 294 -1.41 21.65 -3.19
N GLU A 295 -2.34 21.56 -4.14
CA GLU A 295 -2.39 22.47 -5.29
C GLU A 295 -2.73 23.90 -4.85
N GLY A 296 -3.58 24.04 -3.83
CA GLY A 296 -3.86 25.34 -3.24
C GLY A 296 -2.64 25.97 -2.58
N THR A 297 -1.81 25.19 -1.88
CA THR A 297 -0.56 25.69 -1.28
C THR A 297 0.42 26.10 -2.37
N ILE A 298 0.61 25.28 -3.41
CA ILE A 298 1.49 25.60 -4.54
C ILE A 298 1.04 26.89 -5.23
N ARG A 299 -0.27 27.02 -5.49
CA ARG A 299 -0.85 28.17 -6.18
C ARG A 299 -0.76 29.46 -5.36
N VAL A 300 -1.06 29.42 -4.06
CA VAL A 300 -1.09 30.64 -3.23
C VAL A 300 0.31 31.22 -3.02
N ASN A 301 1.35 30.39 -3.05
CA ASN A 301 2.74 30.85 -2.94
C ASN A 301 3.45 31.04 -4.28
N ASN A 302 2.73 30.96 -5.41
CA ASN A 302 3.30 31.05 -6.75
C ASN A 302 4.55 30.17 -6.94
N ILE A 303 4.52 28.93 -6.43
CA ILE A 303 5.70 28.06 -6.48
C ILE A 303 5.96 27.67 -7.93
N ASP A 304 7.05 28.17 -8.49
CA ASP A 304 7.52 27.84 -9.81
C ASP A 304 8.13 26.43 -9.81
N LEU A 305 7.55 25.57 -10.62
CA LEU A 305 7.98 24.20 -10.87
C LEU A 305 8.36 23.98 -12.34
N SER A 306 8.57 25.05 -13.11
CA SER A 306 8.94 24.96 -14.52
C SER A 306 10.29 24.27 -14.74
N GLY A 307 11.22 24.40 -13.79
CA GLY A 307 12.49 23.66 -13.79
C GLY A 307 12.35 22.16 -13.49
N ALA A 308 11.22 21.75 -12.91
CA ALA A 308 10.93 20.37 -12.54
C ALA A 308 10.40 19.58 -13.75
N THR A 309 11.27 19.31 -14.73
CA THR A 309 10.89 18.49 -15.89
C THR A 309 10.56 17.05 -15.51
N ILE A 310 9.60 16.44 -16.21
CA ILE A 310 9.23 15.02 -16.02
C ILE A 310 10.43 14.08 -16.26
N SER A 311 11.44 14.53 -17.02
CA SER A 311 12.70 13.81 -17.24
C SER A 311 13.61 13.75 -16.03
N SER A 312 13.37 14.52 -14.96
CA SER A 312 14.09 14.35 -13.70
C SER A 312 13.85 12.94 -13.14
N SER A 313 14.92 12.31 -12.63
CA SER A 313 14.87 10.92 -12.18
C SER A 313 13.84 10.70 -11.07
N GLY A 314 13.69 11.63 -10.12
CA GLY A 314 12.72 11.52 -9.04
C GLY A 314 11.28 11.46 -9.55
N GLN A 315 10.94 12.34 -10.50
CA GLN A 315 9.61 12.38 -11.11
C GLN A 315 9.33 11.19 -12.02
N LEU A 316 10.29 10.83 -12.87
CA LEU A 316 10.15 9.72 -13.81
C LEU A 316 10.01 8.38 -13.08
N ILE A 317 10.84 8.12 -12.08
CA ILE A 317 10.79 6.90 -11.28
C ILE A 317 9.43 6.76 -10.59
N SER A 318 8.92 7.84 -9.99
CA SER A 318 7.61 7.85 -9.34
C SER A 318 6.47 7.50 -10.32
N LEU A 319 6.52 8.05 -11.54
CA LEU A 319 5.55 7.74 -12.60
C LEU A 319 5.67 6.29 -13.08
N ILE A 320 6.88 5.80 -13.30
CA ILE A 320 7.12 4.41 -13.72
C ILE A 320 6.55 3.45 -12.67
N VAL A 321 6.90 3.65 -11.39
CA VAL A 321 6.39 2.84 -10.28
C VAL A 321 4.86 2.86 -10.27
N THR A 322 4.24 4.02 -10.46
CA THR A 322 2.77 4.15 -10.55
C THR A 322 2.19 3.37 -11.71
N ILE A 323 2.75 3.48 -12.91
CA ILE A 323 2.25 2.78 -14.09
C ILE A 323 2.29 1.27 -13.85
N PHE A 324 3.40 0.75 -13.33
CA PHE A 324 3.57 -0.68 -13.07
C PHE A 324 2.67 -1.21 -11.96
N THR A 325 2.29 -0.39 -10.97
CA THR A 325 1.39 -0.82 -9.90
C THR A 325 -0.09 -0.59 -10.22
N SER A 326 -0.43 0.46 -10.96
CA SER A 326 -1.81 0.81 -11.29
C SER A 326 -2.38 0.05 -12.48
N ILE A 327 -1.61 -0.15 -13.56
CA ILE A 327 -2.14 -0.81 -14.78
C ILE A 327 -2.70 -2.21 -14.50
N PRO A 328 -2.01 -3.12 -13.79
CA PRO A 328 -2.54 -4.46 -13.53
C PRO A 328 -3.87 -4.44 -12.78
N ILE A 329 -4.04 -3.48 -11.86
CA ILE A 329 -5.25 -3.32 -11.07
C ILE A 329 -6.38 -2.81 -11.96
N LEU A 330 -6.15 -1.73 -12.70
CA LEU A 330 -7.13 -1.16 -13.62
C LEU A 330 -7.56 -2.18 -14.69
N TRP A 331 -6.62 -2.98 -15.19
CA TRP A 331 -6.90 -4.06 -16.13
C TRP A 331 -7.78 -5.15 -15.53
N THR A 332 -7.49 -5.57 -14.29
CA THR A 332 -8.31 -6.57 -13.58
C THR A 332 -9.73 -6.08 -13.38
N ILE A 333 -9.89 -4.81 -13.02
CA ILE A 333 -11.19 -4.16 -12.84
C ILE A 333 -11.94 -4.06 -14.16
N PHE A 334 -11.24 -3.65 -15.22
CA PHE A 334 -11.79 -3.61 -16.57
C PHE A 334 -12.33 -4.99 -16.99
N LEU A 335 -11.54 -6.05 -16.81
CA LEU A 335 -11.98 -7.41 -17.13
C LEU A 335 -13.17 -7.87 -16.28
N ALA A 336 -13.17 -7.57 -14.98
CA ALA A 336 -14.30 -7.88 -14.10
C ALA A 336 -15.60 -7.22 -14.59
N PHE A 337 -15.50 -5.96 -15.01
CA PHE A 337 -16.64 -5.21 -15.53
C PHE A 337 -17.19 -5.81 -16.82
N PHE A 338 -16.33 -6.18 -17.78
CA PHE A 338 -16.76 -6.71 -19.08
C PHE A 338 -17.21 -8.17 -19.05
N THR A 339 -16.65 -8.98 -18.16
CA THR A 339 -17.01 -10.41 -18.07
C THR A 339 -18.25 -10.68 -17.23
N GLY A 340 -18.75 -9.67 -16.49
CA GLY A 340 -19.89 -9.81 -15.59
C GLY A 340 -19.66 -10.78 -14.43
N GLY A 341 -18.45 -11.30 -14.29
CA GLY A 341 -18.02 -12.23 -13.27
C GLY A 341 -17.06 -11.54 -12.32
N ASN A 342 -17.22 -11.78 -11.03
CA ASN A 342 -16.23 -11.38 -10.05
C ASN A 342 -15.00 -12.29 -10.27
N PRO A 343 -13.85 -11.79 -10.75
CA PRO A 343 -12.70 -12.64 -11.01
C PRO A 343 -12.29 -13.26 -9.68
N GLN A 344 -12.52 -14.57 -9.51
CA GLN A 344 -12.00 -15.26 -8.34
C GLN A 344 -10.47 -15.18 -8.41
N PRO A 345 -9.79 -14.75 -7.33
CA PRO A 345 -8.35 -14.73 -7.30
C PRO A 345 -7.81 -16.14 -7.60
N ALA A 346 -6.86 -16.20 -8.54
CA ALA A 346 -6.33 -17.46 -9.07
C ALA A 346 -5.69 -18.37 -7.99
N GLU A 347 -5.39 -17.83 -6.81
CA GLU A 347 -4.84 -18.56 -5.67
C GLU A 347 -5.78 -19.67 -5.18
N ASN A 348 -7.10 -19.46 -5.25
CA ASN A 348 -8.07 -20.53 -4.93
C ASN A 348 -8.11 -21.66 -5.96
N GLN A 349 -7.65 -21.44 -7.20
CA GLN A 349 -7.62 -22.52 -8.21
C GLN A 349 -6.45 -23.48 -7.99
N GLN A 350 -5.33 -23.02 -7.42
CA GLN A 350 -4.21 -23.92 -7.09
C GLN A 350 -4.58 -24.92 -6.00
N HIS A 351 -5.35 -24.49 -4.98
CA HIS A 351 -5.77 -25.38 -3.89
C HIS A 351 -6.83 -26.41 -4.31
N VAL A 352 -7.69 -26.06 -5.27
CA VAL A 352 -8.68 -27.00 -5.83
C VAL A 352 -8.01 -28.05 -6.71
N ASN A 353 -6.96 -27.68 -7.45
CA ASN A 353 -6.24 -28.62 -8.29
C ASN A 353 -5.39 -29.60 -7.46
N THR A 354 -4.77 -29.15 -6.37
CA THR A 354 -4.05 -30.06 -5.46
C THR A 354 -5.00 -30.99 -4.70
N LEU A 355 -6.18 -30.51 -4.28
CA LEU A 355 -7.19 -31.39 -3.67
C LEU A 355 -7.78 -32.39 -4.69
N ALA A 356 -7.92 -32.01 -5.96
CA ALA A 356 -8.34 -32.92 -7.02
C ALA A 356 -7.26 -33.97 -7.36
N GLU A 357 -5.98 -33.60 -7.32
CA GLU A 357 -4.85 -34.52 -7.46
C GLU A 357 -4.70 -35.46 -6.25
N GLU A 358 -4.89 -34.97 -5.02
CA GLU A 358 -4.92 -35.84 -3.82
C GLU A 358 -6.13 -36.77 -3.81
N ALA A 359 -7.30 -36.29 -4.24
CA ALA A 359 -8.49 -37.13 -4.35
C ALA A 359 -8.38 -38.22 -5.43
N THR A 360 -7.51 -38.04 -6.44
CA THR A 360 -7.31 -39.02 -7.52
C THR A 360 -6.11 -39.95 -7.28
N ASN A 361 -5.12 -39.53 -6.49
CA ASN A 361 -3.97 -40.36 -6.11
C ASN A 361 -4.25 -41.42 -5.03
N GLY A 362 -5.47 -41.47 -4.47
CA GLY A 362 -5.91 -42.55 -3.57
C GLY A 362 -6.49 -43.79 -4.29
N THR A 363 -6.81 -43.69 -5.58
CA THR A 363 -7.19 -44.85 -6.39
C THR A 363 -5.93 -45.48 -6.97
N ASP A 364 -5.47 -46.53 -6.29
CA ASP A 364 -4.38 -47.41 -6.70
C ASP A 364 -4.72 -48.13 -8.02
N LEU A 365 -4.58 -47.41 -9.13
CA LEU A 365 -4.75 -47.93 -10.49
C LEU A 365 -3.61 -48.91 -10.88
N ARG A 366 -2.61 -49.14 -10.01
CA ARG A 366 -1.59 -50.17 -10.27
C ARG A 366 -2.14 -51.59 -10.21
N HIS A 367 -3.36 -51.80 -9.71
CA HIS A 367 -4.01 -53.11 -9.79
C HIS A 367 -4.82 -53.36 -11.06
N GLN A 368 -5.04 -52.35 -11.92
CA GLN A 368 -5.86 -52.51 -13.13
C GLN A 368 -5.05 -52.53 -14.44
N GLU A 369 -3.72 -52.61 -14.37
CA GLU A 369 -2.84 -52.73 -15.54
C GLU A 369 -2.15 -54.10 -15.64
N ARG A 370 -2.61 -55.10 -14.88
CA ARG A 370 -2.11 -56.49 -14.94
C ARG A 370 -2.99 -57.52 -15.66
N GLU A 371 -4.17 -57.13 -16.15
CA GLU A 371 -5.09 -58.09 -16.81
C GLU A 371 -5.24 -57.94 -18.34
N ASN A 372 -4.52 -57.02 -19.00
CA ASN A 372 -4.64 -56.84 -20.46
C ASN A 372 -3.33 -57.05 -21.25
N GLN A 373 -2.44 -57.93 -20.79
CA GLN A 373 -1.30 -58.42 -21.58
C GLN A 373 -1.58 -59.79 -22.22
N THR A 374 -2.54 -59.85 -23.16
CA THR A 374 -2.69 -61.03 -24.05
C THR A 374 -3.34 -60.65 -25.40
N VAL A 375 -2.73 -59.72 -26.14
CA VAL A 375 -2.88 -59.62 -27.62
C VAL A 375 -1.57 -59.00 -28.14
N GLY A 376 -0.63 -59.77 -28.68
CA GLY A 376 -0.54 -60.06 -30.12
C GLY A 376 0.33 -59.01 -30.84
N PRO A 377 1.45 -59.38 -31.51
CA PRO A 377 2.35 -58.41 -32.15
C PRO A 377 1.72 -57.87 -33.44
N VAL A 378 1.44 -56.57 -33.49
CA VAL A 378 1.06 -55.87 -34.72
C VAL A 378 2.30 -55.24 -35.35
N MET A 379 2.48 -55.53 -36.63
CA MET A 379 3.61 -55.13 -37.46
C MET A 379 3.86 -53.62 -37.47
N ALA A 380 5.15 -53.27 -37.53
CA ALA A 380 5.65 -51.95 -37.85
C ALA A 380 5.23 -51.53 -39.27
N GLY A 381 4.33 -50.54 -39.35
CA GLY A 381 4.03 -49.79 -40.56
C GLY A 381 4.91 -48.54 -40.63
N HIS A 382 5.87 -48.59 -41.54
CA HIS A 382 6.74 -47.50 -41.95
C HIS A 382 5.92 -46.41 -42.65
N LEU A 383 5.94 -45.16 -42.16
CA LEU A 383 5.43 -44.00 -42.89
C LEU A 383 6.34 -42.80 -42.59
N GLY A 384 7.24 -42.56 -43.53
CA GLY A 384 7.98 -41.32 -43.65
C GLY A 384 7.04 -40.18 -44.00
N ILE A 385 7.31 -39.01 -43.44
CA ILE A 385 6.72 -37.75 -43.86
C ILE A 385 7.87 -36.86 -44.31
N ASP A 386 7.85 -36.59 -45.61
CA ASP A 386 8.73 -35.69 -46.33
C ASP A 386 8.69 -34.29 -45.74
N ALA A 387 9.88 -33.71 -45.62
CA ALA A 387 10.10 -32.30 -45.50
C ALA A 387 10.12 -31.71 -46.91
N ASP A 388 9.04 -31.03 -47.32
CA ASP A 388 9.12 -29.96 -48.31
C ASP A 388 7.84 -29.12 -48.31
N THR A 389 7.99 -27.85 -48.69
CA THR A 389 6.96 -26.80 -48.89
C THR A 389 6.77 -25.80 -47.75
N ILE A 390 7.72 -24.86 -47.64
CA ILE A 390 7.43 -23.46 -47.28
C ILE A 390 7.68 -22.63 -48.54
N VAL A 391 6.63 -21.98 -49.04
CA VAL A 391 6.68 -20.79 -49.90
C VAL A 391 6.04 -19.66 -49.12
#